data_AF-A0A7M4AU00-F1
#
_entry.id   AF-A0A7M4AU00-F1
#
_cell.length_a   1.000
_cell.length_b   1.000
_cell.length_c   1.000
_cell.angle_alpha   90.00
_cell.angle_beta   90.00
_cell.angle_gamma   90.00
#
_symmetry.space_group_name_H-M   'P 1'
#
loop_
_entity.id
_entity.type
_entity.pdbx_description
1 polymer ?
#
loop_
_entity_poly.entity_id
_entity_poly.type
_entity_poly.pdbx_seq_one_letter_code
_entity_poly.pdbx_strand_id
1 'polypeptide(L)'
;MVLTWPELNTLEQWAGFLLLVLLGTGQTWMVFRGLLIGRLPLAWSQAGMVALQRRQLHGPHGAISCFERGWDADEEHLNPMAYVALHRIHLYLDEPEVAKKWLEAFEDAGGESAVAPEWIGAIHLSLQEMGADATLFPTNDLLEEG
;
A
#
# COMPACT_ATOMS: atom_id res chain seq x y z
N MET A 1 -12.05 -35.18 37.46
CA MET A 1 -11.52 -34.26 38.49
C MET A 1 -10.63 -33.27 37.76
N VAL A 2 -10.99 -31.99 37.76
CA VAL A 2 -10.20 -30.95 37.07
C VAL A 2 -8.99 -30.66 37.93
N LEU A 3 -7.79 -30.87 37.40
CA LEU A 3 -6.54 -30.55 38.08
C LEU A 3 -6.49 -29.04 38.33
N THR A 4 -6.40 -28.60 39.58
CA THR A 4 -6.35 -27.18 39.92
C THR A 4 -4.91 -26.73 40.11
N TRP A 5 -4.59 -25.46 39.81
CA TRP A 5 -3.23 -24.88 39.91
C TRP A 5 -2.42 -25.28 41.16
N PRO A 6 -2.98 -25.27 42.39
CA PRO A 6 -2.23 -25.65 43.59
C PRO A 6 -1.90 -27.14 43.71
N GLU A 7 -2.52 -28.01 42.89
CA GLU A 7 -2.28 -29.46 42.88
C GLU A 7 -1.14 -29.87 41.93
N LEU A 8 -0.61 -28.93 41.13
CA LEU A 8 0.50 -29.17 40.20
C LEU A 8 1.86 -29.07 40.88
N ASN A 9 2.82 -29.84 40.36
CA ASN A 9 4.22 -29.75 40.78
C ASN A 9 4.81 -28.39 40.38
N THR A 10 5.79 -27.89 41.14
CA THR A 10 6.47 -26.60 40.88
C THR A 10 7.00 -26.51 39.45
N LEU A 11 7.50 -27.61 38.89
CA LEU A 11 7.95 -27.66 37.50
C LEU A 11 6.80 -27.45 36.50
N GLU A 12 5.65 -28.10 36.73
CA GLU A 12 4.47 -27.99 35.88
C GLU A 12 3.85 -26.59 35.94
N GLN A 13 3.87 -25.95 37.12
CA GLN A 13 3.46 -24.55 37.28
C GLN A 13 4.38 -23.60 36.50
N TRP A 14 5.70 -23.78 36.56
CA TRP A 14 6.65 -22.99 35.78
C TRP A 14 6.51 -23.21 34.26
N ALA A 15 6.32 -24.46 33.83
CA ALA A 15 6.09 -24.78 32.43
C ALA A 15 4.79 -24.14 31.90
N GLY A 16 3.70 -24.22 32.69
CA GLY A 16 2.44 -23.57 32.37
C GLY A 16 2.55 -22.05 32.33
N PHE A 17 3.27 -21.45 33.27
CA PHE A 17 3.55 -20.01 33.27
C PHE A 17 4.33 -19.57 32.03
N LEU A 18 5.41 -20.28 31.68
CA LEU A 18 6.20 -19.97 30.49
C LEU A 18 5.37 -20.11 29.21
N LEU A 19 4.52 -21.13 29.12
CA LEU A 19 3.62 -21.32 27.98
C LEU A 19 2.64 -20.14 27.84
N LEU A 20 2.06 -19.67 28.95
CA LEU A 20 1.16 -18.52 28.97
C LEU A 20 1.87 -17.23 28.55
N VAL A 21 3.10 -17.01 29.02
CA VAL A 21 3.91 -15.86 28.62
C VAL A 21 4.23 -15.90 27.12
N LEU A 22 4.62 -17.07 26.61
CA LEU A 22 4.92 -17.26 25.19
C LEU A 22 3.68 -17.03 24.32
N LEU A 23 2.53 -17.58 24.72
CA LEU A 23 1.25 -17.38 24.04
C LEU A 23 0.84 -15.91 24.06
N GLY A 24 0.85 -15.26 25.22
CA GLY A 24 0.47 -13.85 25.36
C GLY A 24 1.37 -12.90 24.57
N THR A 25 2.68 -13.15 24.61
CA THR A 25 3.67 -12.36 23.85
C THR A 25 3.53 -12.61 22.35
N GLY A 26 3.40 -13.87 21.93
CA GLY A 26 3.24 -14.24 20.53
C GLY A 26 1.96 -13.66 19.89
N GLN A 27 0.84 -13.71 20.61
CA GLN A 27 -0.42 -13.09 20.19
C GLN A 27 -0.26 -11.57 20.03
N THR A 28 0.31 -10.92 21.05
CA THR A 28 0.54 -9.47 21.03
C THR A 28 1.46 -9.09 19.87
N TRP A 29 2.53 -9.85 19.65
CA TRP A 29 3.47 -9.63 18.54
C TRP A 29 2.81 -9.78 17.17
N MET A 30 1.95 -10.79 16.97
CA MET A 30 1.21 -10.94 15.72
C MET A 30 0.28 -9.75 15.44
N VAL A 31 -0.40 -9.22 16.46
CA VAL A 31 -1.26 -8.03 16.32
C VAL A 31 -0.44 -6.82 15.89
N PHE A 32 0.69 -6.55 16.55
CA PHE A 32 1.57 -5.44 16.16
C PHE A 32 2.17 -5.63 14.77
N ARG A 33 2.60 -6.85 14.43
CA ARG A 33 3.14 -7.17 13.11
C ARG A 33 2.10 -6.94 12.01
N GLY A 34 0.87 -7.43 12.21
CA GLY A 34 -0.23 -7.21 11.26
C GLY A 34 -0.56 -5.73 11.08
N LEU A 35 -0.57 -4.94 12.16
CA LEU A 35 -0.82 -3.50 12.10
C LEU A 35 0.33 -2.73 11.42
N LEU A 36 1.58 -3.11 11.68
CA LEU A 36 2.74 -2.47 11.09
C LEU A 36 2.80 -2.71 9.57
N ILE A 37 2.54 -3.94 9.12
CA ILE A 37 2.54 -4.30 7.69
C ILE A 37 1.51 -3.46 6.91
N GLY A 38 0.31 -3.26 7.44
CA GLY A 38 -0.72 -2.46 6.75
C GLY A 38 -0.37 -0.97 6.60
N ARG A 39 0.43 -0.40 7.51
CA ARG A 39 0.72 1.06 7.52
C ARG A 39 1.92 1.45 6.66
N LEU A 40 2.83 0.53 6.36
CA LEU A 40 4.02 0.78 5.57
C LEU A 40 3.69 1.14 4.10
N PRO A 41 2.86 0.36 3.35
CA PRO A 41 2.48 0.70 1.98
C PRO A 41 1.72 2.02 1.87
N LEU A 42 0.84 2.32 2.83
CA LEU A 42 0.11 3.59 2.90
C LEU A 42 1.06 4.79 3.06
N ALA A 43 2.08 4.65 3.91
CA ALA A 43 3.07 5.71 4.13
C ALA A 43 3.91 5.99 2.88
N TRP A 44 4.29 4.94 2.13
CA TRP A 44 5.01 5.08 0.86
C TRP A 44 4.16 5.72 -0.22
N SER A 45 2.89 5.33 -0.37
CA SER A 45 1.98 5.98 -1.32
C SER A 45 1.76 7.47 -0.98
N GLN A 46 1.65 7.81 0.30
CA GLN A 46 1.57 9.22 0.73
C GLN A 46 2.86 9.98 0.42
N ALA A 47 4.03 9.39 0.66
CA ALA A 47 5.32 9.99 0.32
C ALA A 47 5.47 10.19 -1.20
N GLY A 48 5.01 9.23 -2.00
CA GLY A 48 4.98 9.31 -3.46
C GLY A 48 4.11 10.45 -3.96
N MET A 49 2.93 10.65 -3.38
CA MET A 49 2.06 11.80 -3.69
C MET A 49 2.70 13.14 -3.34
N VAL A 50 3.35 13.23 -2.18
CA VAL A 50 4.06 14.47 -1.80
C VAL A 50 5.22 14.76 -2.76
N ALA A 51 5.94 13.75 -3.22
CA ALA A 51 6.99 13.91 -4.23
C ALA A 51 6.41 14.32 -5.59
N LEU A 52 5.25 13.76 -5.98
CA LEU A 52 4.54 14.10 -7.20
C LEU A 52 4.10 15.57 -7.21
N GLN A 53 3.47 16.03 -6.12
CA GLN A 53 3.08 17.44 -5.93
C GLN A 53 4.29 18.40 -5.93
N ARG A 54 5.46 17.93 -5.50
CA ARG A 54 6.72 18.71 -5.55
C ARG A 54 7.38 18.68 -6.93
N ARG A 55 6.78 18.04 -7.92
CA ARG A 55 7.33 17.81 -9.26
C ARG A 55 8.65 17.02 -9.27
N GLN A 56 8.84 16.17 -8.27
CA GLN A 56 10.03 15.32 -8.13
C GLN A 56 9.68 13.90 -8.58
N LEU A 57 9.73 13.65 -9.89
CA LEU A 57 9.41 12.33 -10.46
C LEU A 57 10.55 11.31 -10.25
N HIS A 58 11.79 11.73 -10.48
CA HIS A 58 12.97 10.87 -10.45
C HIS A 58 13.86 11.10 -9.23
N GLY A 59 14.70 10.11 -8.92
CA GLY A 59 15.70 10.14 -7.85
C GLY A 59 15.37 9.21 -6.68
N PRO A 60 16.28 9.10 -5.67
CA PRO A 60 16.13 8.17 -4.54
C PRO A 60 14.89 8.43 -3.65
N HIS A 61 14.34 9.64 -3.77
CA HIS A 61 13.13 10.11 -3.09
C HIS A 61 12.10 10.67 -4.09
N GLY A 62 12.22 10.30 -5.37
CA GLY A 62 11.26 10.68 -6.41
C GLY A 62 9.96 9.89 -6.28
N ALA A 63 8.88 10.43 -6.84
CA ALA A 63 7.55 9.83 -6.81
C ALA A 63 7.57 8.38 -7.28
N ILE A 64 8.27 8.09 -8.38
CA ILE A 64 8.38 6.74 -8.95
C ILE A 64 9.02 5.78 -7.94
N SER A 65 10.18 6.14 -7.40
CA SER A 65 10.88 5.30 -6.41
C SER A 65 10.06 5.10 -5.14
N CYS A 66 9.30 6.09 -4.69
CA CYS A 66 8.41 5.95 -3.54
C CYS A 66 7.24 4.98 -3.83
N PHE A 67 6.64 5.04 -5.02
CA PHE A 67 5.57 4.11 -5.40
C PHE A 67 6.10 2.68 -5.63
N GLU A 68 7.28 2.53 -6.23
CA GLU A 68 7.96 1.23 -6.39
C GLU A 68 8.34 0.61 -5.04
N ARG A 69 8.85 1.41 -4.09
CA ARG A 69 9.20 0.94 -2.74
C ARG A 69 7.98 0.66 -1.86
N GLY A 70 6.85 1.32 -2.13
CA GLY A 70 5.58 0.97 -1.49
C GLY A 70 5.11 -0.44 -1.85
N TRP A 71 5.65 -1.00 -2.93
CA TRP A 71 5.47 -2.38 -3.37
C TRP A 71 6.62 -3.31 -2.93
N ASP A 72 7.88 -2.89 -3.05
CA ASP A 72 9.10 -3.73 -2.84
C ASP A 72 9.45 -4.06 -1.38
N ALA A 73 8.55 -3.84 -0.43
CA ALA A 73 8.82 -3.97 1.00
C ALA A 73 8.46 -5.35 1.61
N ASP A 74 8.66 -6.43 0.86
CA ASP A 74 8.71 -7.83 1.34
C ASP A 74 7.47 -8.75 1.23
N GLU A 75 6.29 -8.38 0.70
CA GLU A 75 5.18 -9.36 0.48
C GLU A 75 4.04 -8.84 -0.42
N GLU A 76 3.48 -9.74 -1.25
CA GLU A 76 2.53 -9.57 -2.38
C GLU A 76 1.10 -9.15 -1.98
N HIS A 77 0.96 -8.12 -1.14
CA HIS A 77 -0.33 -7.59 -0.69
C HIS A 77 -0.53 -6.15 -1.16
N LEU A 78 -0.60 -6.04 -2.49
CA LEU A 78 -1.45 -5.19 -3.32
C LEU A 78 -1.94 -3.86 -2.71
N ASN A 79 -1.26 -2.75 -3.06
CA ASN A 79 -1.88 -1.43 -3.02
C ASN A 79 -2.21 -0.97 -4.46
N PRO A 80 -3.45 -1.13 -4.95
CA PRO A 80 -3.84 -0.72 -6.30
C PRO A 80 -3.65 0.79 -6.54
N MET A 81 -3.54 1.59 -5.47
CA MET A 81 -3.21 3.02 -5.52
C MET A 81 -1.82 3.31 -6.10
N ALA A 82 -0.84 2.42 -5.90
CA ALA A 82 0.51 2.58 -6.42
C ALA A 82 0.58 2.26 -7.92
N TYR A 83 -0.15 1.24 -8.39
CA TYR A 83 -0.16 0.86 -9.81
C TYR A 83 -0.80 1.93 -10.68
N VAL A 84 -1.94 2.50 -10.26
CA VAL A 84 -2.55 3.61 -11.00
C VAL A 84 -1.62 4.83 -11.02
N ALA A 85 -0.89 5.12 -9.94
CA ALA A 85 0.07 6.22 -9.92
C ALA A 85 1.22 5.99 -10.91
N LEU A 86 1.85 4.80 -10.87
CA LEU A 86 2.95 4.44 -11.77
C LEU A 86 2.51 4.44 -13.23
N HIS A 87 1.36 3.83 -13.54
CA HIS A 87 0.79 3.82 -14.88
C HIS A 87 0.64 5.24 -15.45
N ARG A 88 0.03 6.16 -14.67
CA ARG A 88 -0.22 7.55 -15.12
C ARG A 88 1.07 8.36 -15.23
N ILE A 89 2.05 8.15 -14.35
CA ILE A 89 3.36 8.79 -14.44
C ILE A 89 4.12 8.31 -15.68
N HIS A 90 4.16 7.00 -15.96
CA HIS A 90 4.84 6.47 -17.15
C HIS A 90 4.13 6.86 -18.46
N LEU A 91 2.79 7.01 -18.46
CA LEU A 91 2.08 7.64 -19.58
C LEU A 91 2.51 9.09 -19.80
N TYR A 92 2.67 9.87 -18.73
CA TYR A 92 3.18 11.24 -18.82
C TYR A 92 4.63 11.30 -19.32
N LEU A 93 5.45 10.30 -18.99
CA LEU A 93 6.84 10.20 -19.44
C LEU A 93 7.00 9.64 -20.87
N ASP A 94 5.90 9.36 -21.58
CA ASP A 94 5.90 8.76 -22.93
C ASP A 94 6.59 7.37 -22.96
N GLU A 95 6.40 6.58 -21.90
CA GLU A 95 6.91 5.21 -21.76
C GLU A 95 5.78 4.17 -21.83
N PRO A 96 5.15 3.95 -23.00
CA PRO A 96 3.91 3.18 -23.13
C PRO A 96 4.06 1.70 -22.75
N GLU A 97 5.23 1.09 -22.98
CA GLU A 97 5.50 -0.31 -22.62
C GLU A 97 5.46 -0.53 -21.09
N VAL A 98 6.08 0.39 -20.34
CA VAL A 98 6.11 0.34 -18.88
C VAL A 98 4.75 0.72 -18.31
N ALA A 99 4.11 1.73 -18.89
CA ALA A 99 2.75 2.12 -18.52
C ALA A 99 1.75 0.97 -18.71
N LYS A 100 1.85 0.21 -19.80
CA LYS A 100 0.98 -0.94 -20.07
C LYS A 100 1.18 -2.05 -19.04
N LYS A 101 2.41 -2.36 -18.67
CA LYS A 101 2.72 -3.34 -17.62
C LYS A 101 2.02 -2.98 -16.30
N TRP A 102 2.08 -1.70 -15.91
CA TRP A 102 1.43 -1.23 -14.69
C TRP A 102 -0.10 -1.16 -14.81
N LEU A 103 -0.63 -0.94 -16.01
CA LEU A 103 -2.08 -1.02 -16.27
C LEU A 103 -2.60 -2.44 -16.11
N GLU A 104 -1.92 -3.43 -16.69
CA GLU A 104 -2.27 -4.85 -16.54
C GLU A 104 -2.27 -5.25 -15.05
N ALA A 105 -1.22 -4.87 -14.31
CA ALA A 105 -1.16 -5.11 -12.87
C ALA A 105 -2.26 -4.38 -12.07
N PHE A 106 -2.69 -3.20 -12.51
CA PHE A 106 -3.78 -2.45 -11.90
C PHE A 106 -5.13 -3.11 -12.15
N GLU A 107 -5.39 -3.58 -13.38
CA GLU A 107 -6.61 -4.29 -13.76
C GLU A 107 -6.72 -5.62 -13.01
N ASP A 108 -5.63 -6.39 -12.93
CA ASP A 108 -5.56 -7.63 -12.15
C ASP A 108 -5.83 -7.40 -10.65
N ALA A 109 -5.51 -6.21 -10.15
CA ALA A 109 -5.73 -5.80 -8.77
C ALA A 109 -7.15 -5.28 -8.46
N GLY A 110 -8.07 -5.31 -9.44
CA GLY A 110 -9.45 -4.84 -9.30
C GLY A 110 -9.72 -3.47 -9.93
N GLY A 111 -8.71 -2.89 -10.60
CA GLY A 111 -8.84 -1.67 -11.39
C GLY A 111 -9.36 -0.48 -10.59
N GLU A 112 -10.13 0.39 -11.25
CA GLU A 112 -10.66 1.63 -10.65
C GLU A 112 -11.59 1.36 -9.48
N SER A 113 -12.25 0.20 -9.42
CA SER A 113 -13.11 -0.18 -8.28
C SER A 113 -12.34 -0.42 -6.98
N ALA A 114 -11.03 -0.68 -7.07
CA ALA A 114 -10.17 -0.97 -5.93
C ALA A 114 -9.50 0.29 -5.34
N VAL A 115 -9.69 1.46 -5.96
CA VAL A 115 -9.07 2.73 -5.57
C VAL A 115 -10.14 3.81 -5.47
N ALA A 116 -10.00 4.70 -4.48
CA ALA A 116 -10.90 5.83 -4.36
C ALA A 116 -10.75 6.78 -5.58
N PRO A 117 -11.84 7.24 -6.22
CA PRO A 117 -11.77 8.12 -7.38
C PRO A 117 -11.03 9.43 -7.07
N GLU A 118 -11.10 9.91 -5.82
CA GLU A 118 -10.38 11.10 -5.35
C GLU A 118 -8.86 10.93 -5.44
N TRP A 119 -8.34 9.71 -5.28
CA TRP A 119 -6.92 9.42 -5.43
C TRP A 119 -6.46 9.56 -6.88
N ILE A 120 -7.25 9.02 -7.81
CA ILE A 120 -6.99 9.09 -9.25
C ILE A 120 -7.02 10.56 -9.69
N GLY A 121 -8.05 11.31 -9.25
CA GLY A 121 -8.16 12.74 -9.50
C GLY A 121 -7.00 13.55 -8.94
N ALA A 122 -6.50 13.23 -7.74
CA ALA A 122 -5.35 13.91 -7.16
C ALA A 122 -4.05 13.68 -7.95
N ILE A 123 -3.84 12.48 -8.49
CA ILE A 123 -2.71 12.17 -9.38
C ILE A 123 -2.84 12.99 -10.67
N HIS A 124 -4.01 12.97 -11.31
CA HIS A 124 -4.26 13.72 -12.54
C HIS A 124 -4.04 15.21 -12.37
N LEU A 125 -4.55 15.79 -11.28
CA LEU A 125 -4.33 17.20 -10.96
C LEU A 125 -2.84 17.52 -10.79
N SER A 126 -2.11 16.67 -10.06
CA SER A 126 -0.67 16.84 -9.86
C SER A 126 0.11 16.74 -11.20
N LEU A 127 -0.30 15.84 -12.10
CA LEU A 127 0.28 15.69 -13.43
C LEU A 127 -0.07 16.88 -14.36
N GLN A 128 -1.32 17.36 -14.32
CA GLN A 128 -1.74 18.56 -15.06
C GLN A 128 -0.98 19.82 -14.61
N GLU A 129 -0.74 19.98 -13.30
CA GLU A 129 0.10 21.06 -12.76
C GLU A 129 1.56 20.99 -13.22
N MET A 130 2.01 19.84 -13.74
CA MET A 130 3.31 19.64 -14.39
C MET A 130 3.27 19.80 -15.92
N GLY A 131 2.10 20.10 -16.49
CA GLY A 131 1.92 20.30 -17.93
C GLY A 131 1.53 19.03 -18.69
N ALA A 132 1.01 18.00 -18.02
CA ALA A 132 0.42 16.86 -18.72
C ALA A 132 -0.80 17.29 -19.53
N ASP A 133 -0.92 16.77 -20.76
CA ASP A 133 -2.10 16.97 -21.59
C ASP A 133 -3.29 16.24 -20.96
N ALA A 134 -4.39 16.95 -20.73
CA ALA A 134 -5.60 16.40 -20.12
C ALA A 134 -6.23 15.27 -20.96
N THR A 135 -5.89 15.18 -22.26
CA THR A 135 -6.35 14.11 -23.15
C THR A 135 -5.66 12.77 -22.92
N LEU A 136 -4.51 12.74 -22.21
CA LEU A 136 -3.77 11.52 -21.88
C LEU A 136 -4.46 10.67 -20.81
N PHE A 137 -5.38 11.26 -20.07
CA PHE A 137 -6.08 10.61 -18.98
C PHE A 137 -7.58 10.60 -19.31
N PRO A 138 -8.13 9.48 -19.82
CA PRO A 138 -9.56 9.38 -20.00
C PRO A 138 -10.21 9.40 -18.61
N THR A 139 -10.68 10.58 -18.21
CA THR A 139 -11.59 10.76 -17.09
C THR A 139 -12.90 10.08 -17.48
N ASN A 140 -13.14 8.87 -16.98
CA ASN A 140 -14.50 8.32 -17.01
C ASN A 140 -15.37 8.89 -15.86
N ASP A 141 -15.00 10.08 -15.34
CA ASP A 141 -15.74 10.89 -14.38
C ASP A 141 -16.15 12.22 -15.04
N LEU A 142 -16.93 12.17 -16.12
CA LEU A 142 -18.00 13.16 -16.18
C LEU A 142 -19.02 12.69 -15.16
N LEU A 143 -18.98 13.33 -14.00
CA LEU A 143 -20.15 13.70 -13.21
C LEU A 143 -21.43 13.03 -13.74
N GLU A 144 -21.85 11.93 -13.11
CA GLU A 144 -23.29 11.71 -12.94
C GLU A 144 -23.80 12.88 -12.08
N GLU A 145 -24.03 14.03 -12.74
CA GLU A 145 -25.04 14.98 -12.32
C GLU A 145 -26.39 14.28 -12.50
N GLY A 146 -27.01 13.89 -11.39
CA GLY A 146 -28.36 13.34 -11.31
C GLY A 146 -28.91 13.41 -9.91
#